data_AF-Q5C4H7-F1
#
_entry.id   AF-Q5C4H7-F1
#
_cell.length_a   1.000
_cell.length_b   1.000
_cell.length_c   1.000
_cell.angle_alpha   90.00
_cell.angle_beta   90.00
_cell.angle_gamma   90.00
#
_symmetry.space_group_name_H-M   'P 1'
#
loop_
_entity.id
_entity.type
_entity.pdbx_description
1 polymer ?
#
loop_
_entity_poly.entity_id
_entity_poly.type
_entity_poly.pdbx_seq_one_letter_code
_entity_poly.pdbx_strand_id
1 'polypeptide(L)'
;MNGAGNSDCGKWEDVYLMSISNQYPADSISIKGTLFLTDHGSKVSIHWVPHHDQDSSLSQEDRKGYEIDIKDMDFLVIRKAPCFPCRGVYFALKLQKPYGPFEFRRGGSSSFLQSLSSLADVRRCHDDENRYI
;
A
#
# COMPACT_ATOMS: atom_id res chain seq x y z
N MET A 1 37.51 -2.65 -3.31
CA MET A 1 36.38 -3.53 -2.96
C MET A 1 35.65 -2.89 -1.79
N ASN A 2 34.36 -2.57 -1.96
CA ASN A 2 33.32 -2.40 -0.93
C ASN A 2 32.05 -1.89 -1.63
N GLY A 3 31.31 -2.81 -2.24
CA GLY A 3 30.00 -2.56 -2.82
C GLY A 3 29.00 -3.50 -2.18
N ALA A 4 28.82 -3.38 -0.85
CA ALA A 4 27.65 -3.96 -0.21
C ALA A 4 26.47 -3.09 -0.62
N GLY A 5 25.66 -3.56 -1.57
CA GLY A 5 24.40 -2.92 -1.93
C GLY A 5 23.55 -2.84 -0.67
N ASN A 6 23.44 -1.64 -0.11
CA ASN A 6 22.60 -1.39 1.05
C ASN A 6 21.16 -1.53 0.58
N SER A 7 20.57 -2.70 0.78
CA SER A 7 19.16 -2.93 0.48
C SER A 7 18.37 -2.36 1.65
N ASP A 8 18.00 -1.08 1.58
CA ASP A 8 17.14 -0.50 2.60
C ASP A 8 15.73 -1.07 2.43
N CYS A 9 15.29 -1.79 3.47
CA CYS A 9 13.97 -2.42 3.53
C CYS A 9 13.20 -1.81 4.70
N GLY A 10 12.21 -0.99 4.38
CA GLY A 10 11.21 -0.53 5.34
C GLY A 10 10.12 -1.59 5.53
N LYS A 11 9.67 -1.79 6.77
CA LYS A 11 8.61 -2.76 7.13
C LYS A 11 7.54 -2.08 7.97
N TRP A 12 6.28 -2.25 7.59
CA TRP A 12 5.10 -1.79 8.35
C TRP A 12 4.12 -2.94 8.51
N GLU A 13 3.96 -3.39 9.75
CA GLU A 13 3.04 -4.46 10.12
C GLU A 13 1.64 -3.92 10.40
N ASP A 14 0.66 -4.82 10.48
CA ASP A 14 -0.74 -4.45 10.74
C ASP A 14 -1.31 -3.44 9.72
N VAL A 15 -0.85 -3.53 8.47
CA VAL A 15 -1.34 -2.71 7.35
C VAL A 15 -2.43 -3.48 6.63
N TYR A 16 -3.63 -2.90 6.59
CA TYR A 16 -4.80 -3.57 6.02
C TYR A 16 -5.00 -3.15 4.57
N LEU A 17 -5.14 -4.13 3.67
CA LEU A 17 -5.58 -3.88 2.32
C LEU A 17 -7.11 -4.00 2.29
N MET A 18 -7.81 -2.94 1.89
CA MET A 18 -9.24 -3.04 1.63
C MET A 18 -9.45 -3.56 0.21
N SER A 19 -9.95 -4.79 0.09
CA SER A 19 -10.41 -5.31 -1.20
C SER A 19 -11.77 -4.68 -1.50
N ILE A 20 -11.80 -3.74 -2.43
CA ILE A 20 -13.05 -3.19 -2.94
C ILE A 20 -13.60 -4.24 -3.91
N SER A 21 -14.46 -5.12 -3.41
CA SER A 21 -15.30 -5.96 -4.25
C SER A 21 -16.05 -5.08 -5.24
N ASN A 22 -16.01 -5.42 -6.54
CA ASN A 22 -16.83 -4.74 -7.56
C ASN A 22 -18.34 -4.90 -7.31
N GLN A 23 -18.74 -5.66 -6.29
CA GLN A 23 -20.11 -5.84 -5.86
C GLN A 23 -20.25 -5.27 -4.45
N TYR A 24 -20.85 -4.07 -4.38
CA TYR A 24 -21.32 -3.36 -3.18
C TYR A 24 -20.26 -2.93 -2.14
N PRO A 25 -20.23 -1.62 -1.75
CA PRO A 25 -19.36 -1.10 -0.69
C PRO A 25 -19.61 -1.70 0.71
N ALA A 26 -20.74 -2.39 0.91
CA ALA A 26 -21.15 -2.91 2.22
C ALA A 26 -20.40 -4.19 2.64
N ASP A 27 -19.81 -4.92 1.68
CA ASP A 27 -19.08 -6.18 1.92
C ASP A 27 -17.55 -5.99 1.78
N SER A 28 -17.05 -4.80 2.12
CA SER A 28 -15.61 -4.51 2.06
C SER A 28 -14.84 -5.36 3.06
N ILE A 29 -14.06 -6.34 2.58
CA ILE A 29 -13.17 -7.15 3.41
C ILE A 29 -11.83 -6.44 3.53
N SER A 30 -11.38 -6.22 4.77
CA SER A 30 -10.05 -5.70 5.06
C SER A 30 -9.12 -6.84 5.41
N ILE A 31 -8.12 -7.05 4.56
CA ILE A 31 -7.18 -8.15 4.69
C ILE A 31 -5.96 -7.62 5.44
N LYS A 32 -5.59 -8.27 6.55
CA LYS A 32 -4.46 -7.82 7.38
C LYS A 32 -3.13 -8.27 6.77
N GLY A 33 -2.14 -7.40 6.63
CA GLY A 33 -0.84 -7.80 6.10
C GLY A 33 0.32 -6.97 6.63
N THR A 34 1.47 -7.24 6.04
CA THR A 34 2.68 -6.45 6.22
C THR A 34 3.03 -5.78 4.89
N LEU A 35 3.27 -4.48 4.95
CA LEU A 35 3.76 -3.68 3.83
C LEU A 35 5.29 -3.55 3.94
N PHE A 36 5.97 -3.70 2.82
CA PHE A 36 7.41 -3.54 2.67
C PHE A 36 7.69 -2.50 1.59
N LEU A 37 8.73 -1.70 1.81
CA LEU A 37 9.30 -0.80 0.83
C LEU A 37 10.76 -1.21 0.66
N THR A 38 11.12 -1.73 -0.50
CA THR A 38 12.45 -2.27 -0.78
C THR A 38 13.14 -1.42 -1.83
N ASP A 39 14.42 -1.12 -1.60
CA ASP A 39 15.32 -0.54 -2.60
C ASP A 39 16.41 -1.56 -2.95
N HIS A 40 16.43 -1.99 -4.21
CA HIS A 40 17.46 -2.87 -4.77
C HIS A 40 18.39 -2.13 -5.73
N GLY A 41 18.55 -0.82 -5.55
CA GLY A 41 19.44 0.08 -6.28
C GLY A 41 18.93 0.48 -7.67
N SER A 42 18.48 -0.48 -8.48
CA SER A 42 17.89 -0.21 -9.81
C SER A 42 16.36 -0.20 -9.82
N LYS A 43 15.77 -0.72 -8.74
CA LYS A 43 14.33 -0.92 -8.58
C LYS A 43 13.95 -0.63 -7.13
N VAL A 44 12.96 0.25 -6.96
CA VAL A 44 12.30 0.48 -5.68
C VAL A 44 10.89 -0.08 -5.79
N SER A 45 10.54 -1.00 -4.90
CA SER A 45 9.27 -1.72 -4.95
C SER A 45 8.51 -1.58 -3.64
N ILE A 46 7.18 -1.60 -3.74
CA ILE A 46 6.27 -1.76 -2.61
C ILE A 46 5.72 -3.18 -2.67
N HIS A 47 5.89 -3.95 -1.60
CA HIS A 47 5.32 -5.29 -1.48
C HIS A 47 4.31 -5.30 -0.34
N TRP A 48 3.15 -5.90 -0.55
CA TRP A 48 2.22 -6.19 0.54
C TRP A 48 1.98 -7.68 0.62
N VAL A 49 2.17 -8.24 1.81
CA VAL A 49 2.05 -9.68 2.06
C VAL A 49 0.95 -9.91 3.09
N PRO A 50 -0.09 -10.69 2.78
CA PRO A 50 -1.11 -11.03 3.75
C PRO A 50 -0.50 -11.84 4.90
N HIS A 51 -0.98 -11.63 6.13
CA HIS A 51 -0.61 -12.51 7.25
C HIS A 51 -0.99 -13.98 6.96
N HIS A 52 -0.39 -14.94 7.67
CA HIS A 52 -0.70 -16.37 7.47
C HIS A 52 -2.03 -16.79 8.10
N ASP A 53 -2.50 -16.07 9.13
CA ASP A 53 -3.72 -16.39 9.90
C ASP A 53 -5.00 -15.87 9.22
N GLN A 54 -5.05 -15.85 7.89
CA GLN A 54 -6.18 -15.30 7.16
C GLN A 54 -7.38 -16.24 7.15
N ASP A 55 -8.56 -15.64 7.07
CA ASP A 55 -9.82 -16.33 6.87
C ASP A 55 -9.75 -17.23 5.60
N SER A 56 -10.21 -18.47 5.74
CA SER A 56 -10.24 -19.45 4.66
C SER A 56 -11.17 -19.05 3.51
N SER A 57 -12.00 -18.02 3.71
CA SER A 57 -12.86 -17.39 2.70
C SER A 57 -12.14 -16.49 1.68
N LEU A 58 -10.89 -16.09 1.92
CA LEU A 58 -10.14 -15.28 0.94
C LEU A 58 -9.82 -16.06 -0.33
N SER A 59 -9.85 -15.36 -1.48
CA SER A 59 -9.48 -15.95 -2.76
C SER A 59 -7.98 -16.31 -2.79
N GLN A 60 -7.58 -17.21 -3.71
CA GLN A 60 -6.16 -17.51 -3.90
C GLN A 60 -5.35 -16.30 -4.38
N GLU A 61 -5.98 -15.35 -5.07
CA GLU A 61 -5.31 -14.13 -5.53
C GLU A 61 -4.98 -13.21 -4.35
N ASP A 62 -5.95 -12.98 -3.46
CA ASP A 62 -5.77 -12.15 -2.26
C ASP A 62 -4.68 -12.69 -1.31
N ARG A 63 -4.47 -14.02 -1.31
CA ARG A 63 -3.45 -14.70 -0.49
C ARG A 63 -2.02 -14.58 -1.01
N LYS A 64 -1.82 -14.25 -2.29
CA LYS A 64 -0.48 -14.12 -2.86
C LYS A 64 0.21 -12.83 -2.41
N GLY A 65 -0.55 -11.84 -1.98
CA GLY A 65 -0.03 -10.50 -1.82
C GLY A 65 0.31 -9.87 -3.17
N TYR A 66 0.96 -8.72 -3.12
CA TYR A 66 1.15 -7.87 -4.29
C TYR A 66 2.52 -7.22 -4.27
N GLU A 67 3.06 -6.96 -5.46
CA GLU A 67 4.28 -6.21 -5.70
C GLU A 67 3.99 -5.09 -6.70
N ILE A 68 4.46 -3.89 -6.40
CA ILE A 68 4.36 -2.72 -7.26
C ILE A 68 5.76 -2.14 -7.43
N ASP A 69 6.20 -1.97 -8.67
CA ASP A 69 7.35 -1.11 -8.96
C ASP A 69 6.90 0.36 -8.89
N ILE A 70 7.62 1.20 -8.16
CA ILE A 70 7.28 2.62 -8.06
C ILE A 70 7.30 3.33 -9.42
N LYS A 71 8.05 2.83 -10.40
CA LYS A 71 8.03 3.36 -11.77
C LYS A 71 6.66 3.24 -12.43
N ASP A 72 5.84 2.28 -12.01
CA ASP A 72 4.48 2.08 -12.52
C ASP A 72 3.44 2.96 -11.82
N MET A 73 3.83 3.62 -10.71
CA MET A 73 2.98 4.59 -10.03
C MET A 73 2.90 5.91 -10.82
N ASP A 74 1.71 6.48 -10.89
CA ASP A 74 1.48 7.82 -11.44
C ASP A 74 1.41 8.86 -10.31
N PHE A 75 0.52 8.63 -9.34
CA PHE A 75 0.39 9.45 -8.13
C PHE A 75 -0.12 8.61 -6.96
N LEU A 76 0.12 9.10 -5.74
CA LEU A 76 -0.50 8.57 -4.54
C LEU A 76 -1.65 9.47 -4.09
N VAL A 77 -2.64 8.84 -3.44
CA VAL A 77 -3.79 9.52 -2.85
C VAL A 77 -3.84 9.16 -1.36
N ILE A 78 -4.18 10.12 -0.49
CA ILE A 78 -4.39 9.87 0.94
C ILE A 78 -5.80 10.30 1.33
N ARG A 79 -6.70 9.35 1.63
CA ARG A 79 -8.10 9.65 1.97
C ARG A 79 -8.51 9.06 3.30
N LYS A 80 -9.56 9.61 3.92
CA LYS A 80 -10.20 8.93 5.06
C LYS A 80 -10.91 7.67 4.57
N ALA A 81 -10.65 6.55 5.22
CA ALA A 81 -11.43 5.35 4.99
C ALA A 81 -12.89 5.60 5.42
N PRO A 82 -13.90 5.15 4.66
CA PRO A 82 -15.30 5.41 4.97
C PRO A 82 -15.75 4.72 6.27
N CYS A 83 -15.18 3.56 6.59
CA CYS A 83 -15.60 2.72 7.71
C CYS A 83 -14.67 2.76 8.92
N PHE A 84 -13.50 3.41 8.82
CA PHE A 84 -12.49 3.44 9.88
C PHE A 84 -11.94 4.86 10.06
N PRO A 85 -11.68 5.30 11.31
CA PRO A 85 -11.13 6.62 11.61
C PRO A 85 -9.63 6.73 11.27
N CYS A 86 -9.17 6.09 10.19
CA CYS A 86 -7.81 6.14 9.70
C CYS A 86 -7.75 6.69 8.27
N ARG A 87 -6.59 7.23 7.90
CA ARG A 87 -6.29 7.59 6.51
C ARG A 87 -5.78 6.34 5.78
N GLY A 88 -6.38 6.00 4.65
CA GLY A 88 -5.90 5.00 3.70
C GLY A 88 -4.97 5.66 2.67
N VAL A 89 -3.94 4.92 2.25
CA VAL A 89 -3.03 5.31 1.17
C VAL A 89 -3.39 4.49 -0.08
N TYR A 90 -3.61 5.16 -1.20
CA TYR A 90 -3.92 4.54 -2.49
C TYR A 90 -2.81 4.86 -3.47
N PHE A 91 -2.51 3.90 -4.33
CA PHE A 91 -1.56 4.06 -5.42
C PHE A 91 -2.33 4.03 -6.73
N ALA A 92 -2.35 5.15 -7.45
CA ALA A 92 -2.81 5.17 -8.83
C ALA A 92 -1.66 4.71 -9.73
N LEU A 93 -1.92 3.67 -10.53
CA LEU A 93 -0.94 3.09 -11.44
C LEU A 93 -1.19 3.61 -12.86
N LYS A 94 -0.12 3.87 -13.63
CA LYS A 94 -0.19 4.54 -14.95
C LYS A 94 -1.09 3.84 -15.97
N LEU A 95 -1.16 2.51 -15.91
CA LEU A 95 -1.83 1.68 -16.93
C LEU A 95 -2.74 0.60 -16.32
N GLN A 96 -2.99 0.66 -15.00
CA GLN A 96 -3.70 -0.38 -14.28
C GLN A 96 -4.71 0.19 -13.31
N LYS A 97 -5.60 -0.66 -12.80
CA LYS A 97 -6.53 -0.27 -11.74
C LYS A 97 -5.74 0.28 -10.54
N PRO A 98 -6.25 1.33 -9.87
CA PRO A 98 -5.65 1.81 -8.64
C PRO A 98 -5.58 0.67 -7.62
N TYR A 99 -4.51 0.67 -6.83
CA TYR A 99 -4.23 -0.38 -5.88
C TYR A 99 -4.23 0.16 -4.45
N GLY A 100 -4.81 -0.62 -3.54
CA GLY A 100 -5.19 -0.16 -2.21
C GLY A 100 -6.70 0.12 -2.07
N PRO A 101 -7.12 0.72 -0.95
CA PRO A 101 -6.26 1.39 0.03
C PRO A 101 -5.49 0.46 0.95
N PHE A 102 -4.32 0.95 1.38
CA PHE A 102 -3.57 0.49 2.54
C PHE A 102 -3.91 1.33 3.77
N GLU A 103 -4.46 0.70 4.79
CA GLU A 103 -4.87 1.34 6.02
C GLU A 103 -3.86 1.07 7.13
N PHE A 104 -3.28 2.14 7.66
CA PHE A 104 -2.34 2.10 8.78
C PHE A 104 -3.09 2.31 10.09
N ARG A 105 -3.91 1.33 10.49
CA ARG A 105 -4.83 1.45 11.65
C ARG A 105 -4.11 1.66 12.98
N ARG A 106 -2.85 1.24 13.08
CA ARG A 106 -1.99 1.41 14.28
C ARG A 106 -0.96 2.54 14.15
N GLY A 107 -1.07 3.37 13.11
CA GLY A 107 -0.07 4.38 12.77
C GLY A 107 1.02 3.87 11.83
N GLY A 108 1.98 4.73 11.47
CA GLY A 108 3.08 4.40 10.57
C GLY A 108 2.92 4.90 9.13
N SER A 109 1.75 5.42 8.75
CA SER A 109 1.55 6.01 7.41
C SER A 109 2.49 7.18 7.13
N SER A 110 2.73 8.05 8.11
CA SER A 110 3.66 9.18 7.96
C SER A 110 5.10 8.73 7.73
N SER A 111 5.59 7.74 8.46
CA SER A 111 6.95 7.22 8.28
C SER A 111 7.08 6.47 6.95
N PHE A 112 6.06 5.69 6.56
CA PHE A 112 5.98 5.08 5.24
C PHE A 112 6.08 6.12 4.13
N LEU A 113 5.24 7.16 4.18
CA LEU A 113 5.23 8.22 3.17
C LEU A 113 6.56 8.98 3.12
N GLN A 114 7.20 9.19 4.26
CA GLN A 114 8.51 9.82 4.33
C GLN A 114 9.58 8.95 3.65
N SER A 115 9.64 7.66 3.98
CA SER A 115 10.57 6.71 3.35
C SER A 115 10.32 6.57 1.84
N LEU A 116 9.05 6.52 1.43
CA LEU A 116 8.68 6.49 0.01
C LEU A 116 9.17 7.75 -0.71
N SER A 117 8.96 8.93 -0.11
CA SER A 117 9.36 10.22 -0.71
C SER A 117 10.88 10.40 -0.74
N SER A 118 11.64 9.72 0.13
CA SER A 118 13.11 9.73 0.07
C SER A 118 13.69 8.83 -1.01
N LEU A 119 12.96 7.79 -1.41
CA LEU A 119 13.41 6.81 -2.42
C LEU A 119 12.90 7.12 -3.82
N ALA A 120 11.78 7.83 -3.94
CA ALA A 120 11.19 8.19 -5.22
C ALA A 120 10.40 9.50 -5.16
N ASP A 121 10.44 10.24 -6.27
CA ASP A 121 9.62 11.44 -6.47
C ASP A 121 8.18 11.04 -6.82
N VAL A 122 7.38 10.75 -5.80
CA VAL A 122 5.98 10.34 -5.95
C VAL A 122 5.08 11.56 -5.84
N ARG A 123 4.37 11.86 -6.94
CA ARG A 123 3.37 12.94 -6.96
C ARG A 123 2.22 12.61 -6.02
N ARG A 124 1.82 13.59 -5.20
CA ARG A 124 0.62 13.49 -4.36
C ARG A 124 -0.51 14.25 -5.01
N CYS A 125 -1.70 13.68 -5.01
CA CYS A 125 -2.88 14.39 -5.51
C CYS A 125 -3.25 15.54 -4.52
N HIS A 126 -3.55 16.72 -5.05
CA HIS A 126 -3.75 17.94 -4.23
C HIS A 126 -5.11 18.01 -3.52
N ASP A 127 -6.06 17.14 -3.90
CA ASP A 127 -7.47 17.23 -3.51
C ASP A 127 -7.87 16.11 -2.53
N ASP A 128 -6.89 15.62 -1.77
CA ASP A 128 -6.91 14.32 -1.08
C ASP A 128 -7.46 14.40 0.35
N GLU A 129 -7.27 15.53 1.04
CA GLU A 129 -7.49 15.60 2.48
C GLU A 129 -8.98 15.58 2.90
N ASN A 130 -9.90 15.83 1.96
CA ASN A 130 -11.32 16.07 2.25
C ASN A 130 -12.30 15.10 1.57
N ARG A 131 -11.84 14.10 0.81
CA ARG A 131 -12.73 13.15 0.13
C ARG A 131 -12.74 11.78 0.82
N TYR A 132 -13.93 11.26 1.08
CA TYR A 132 -14.16 9.86 1.42
C TYR A 132 -13.99 8.99 0.16
N ILE A 133 -13.74 7.68 0.31
CA ILE A 133 -13.91 6.72 -0.81
C ILE A 133 -15.39 6.55 -1.07
#